data_AF-A0A9P0YSI4-F1
#
_entry.id   AF-A0A9P0YSI4-F1
#
_cell.length_a   1.000
_cell.length_b   1.000
_cell.length_c   1.000
_cell.angle_alpha   90.00
_cell.angle_beta   90.00
_cell.angle_gamma   90.00
#
_symmetry.space_group_name_H-M   'P 1'
#
loop_
_entity.id
_entity.type
_entity.pdbx_description
1 polymer ?
#
loop_
_entity_poly.entity_id
_entity_poly.type
_entity_poly.pdbx_seq_one_letter_code
_entity_poly.pdbx_strand_id
1 'polypeptide(L)'
;MLRKGLITPFRSTRYHLKEWSSRNPPRTAQELFNHRHASLRNAIERCFSIWKKRFPIIATGREAHYGVKTQNRIIIASCILHNYLMVSDPDEELMAEVDADMANQNEAQISSNVEHNEIEEHTHLGENLRNAIANSMCADYMS
;
A
#
# COMPACT_ATOMS: atom_id res chain seq x y z
N MET A 1 -7.91 17.03 -3.69
CA MET A 1 -9.27 16.54 -3.37
C MET A 1 -9.19 15.08 -2.95
N LEU A 2 -9.41 14.77 -1.68
CA LEU A 2 -9.68 13.39 -1.25
C LEU A 2 -11.08 13.03 -1.75
N ARG A 3 -11.21 11.91 -2.48
CA ARG A 3 -12.49 11.47 -3.04
C ARG A 3 -13.40 10.96 -1.91
N LYS A 4 -14.71 11.19 -2.04
CA LYS A 4 -15.74 10.65 -1.14
C LYS A 4 -15.51 9.15 -0.89
N GLY A 5 -15.48 8.73 0.37
CA GLY A 5 -15.32 7.32 0.75
C GLY A 5 -13.88 6.82 0.84
N LEU A 6 -12.88 7.70 0.80
CA LEU A 6 -11.51 7.30 1.09
C LEU A 6 -11.37 6.84 2.55
N ILE A 7 -10.83 5.65 2.75
CA ILE A 7 -10.54 5.10 4.06
C ILE A 7 -9.08 5.44 4.40
N THR A 8 -8.87 6.28 5.40
CA THR A 8 -7.53 6.68 5.87
C THR A 8 -7.21 6.03 7.20
N PRO A 9 -5.93 5.81 7.55
CA PRO A 9 -5.53 5.36 8.88
C PRO A 9 -6.08 6.26 10.00
N PHE A 10 -6.27 5.69 11.18
CA PHE A 10 -6.53 6.48 12.39
C PHE A 10 -5.32 7.36 12.68
N ARG A 11 -5.58 8.66 12.87
CA ARG A 11 -4.55 9.64 13.24
C ARG A 11 -4.12 9.43 14.69
N SER A 12 -2.91 9.88 15.01
CA SER A 12 -2.34 9.79 16.36
C SER A 12 -2.34 8.36 16.94
N THR A 13 -2.39 7.36 16.07
CA THR A 13 -2.38 5.94 16.40
C THR A 13 -1.21 5.31 15.66
N ARG A 14 -0.50 4.39 16.32
CA ARG A 14 0.63 3.64 15.75
C ARG A 14 0.28 3.08 14.37
N TYR A 15 1.20 3.18 13.43
CA TYR A 15 0.96 2.87 12.01
C TYR A 15 2.09 2.08 11.36
N HIS A 16 3.33 2.31 11.78
CA HIS A 16 4.47 1.73 11.08
C HIS A 16 4.60 0.23 11.36
N LEU A 17 4.80 -0.58 10.32
CA LEU A 17 4.86 -2.04 10.46
C LEU A 17 5.93 -2.50 11.45
N LYS A 18 7.06 -1.79 11.53
CA LYS A 18 8.16 -2.08 12.47
C LYS A 18 7.81 -1.90 13.95
N GLU A 19 6.73 -1.18 14.26
CA GLU A 19 6.27 -0.95 15.64
C GLU A 19 5.59 -2.19 16.24
N TRP A 20 5.22 -3.14 15.38
CA TRP A 20 4.47 -4.34 15.74
C TRP A 20 5.39 -5.55 15.86
N SER A 21 5.20 -6.33 16.92
CA SER A 21 5.88 -7.62 17.13
C SER A 21 5.02 -8.51 18.01
N SER A 22 5.38 -9.79 18.15
CA SER A 22 4.70 -10.69 19.10
C SER A 22 4.72 -10.17 20.54
N ARG A 23 5.72 -9.34 20.90
CA ARG A 23 5.83 -8.71 22.22
C ARG A 23 5.06 -7.39 22.33
N ASN A 24 4.66 -6.81 21.20
CA ASN A 24 3.96 -5.55 21.12
C ASN A 24 2.80 -5.64 20.12
N PRO A 25 1.77 -6.45 20.40
CA PRO A 25 0.61 -6.57 19.52
C PRO A 25 -0.27 -5.31 19.55
N PRO A 26 -1.16 -5.14 18.55
CA PRO A 26 -2.23 -4.15 18.60
C PRO A 26 -3.09 -4.31 19.85
N ARG A 27 -3.34 -3.20 20.54
CA ARG A 27 -4.10 -3.15 21.81
C ARG A 27 -5.50 -2.59 21.63
N THR A 28 -5.74 -1.85 20.55
CA THR A 28 -7.03 -1.21 20.27
C THR A 28 -7.51 -1.57 18.86
N ALA A 29 -8.82 -1.42 18.62
CA ALA A 29 -9.40 -1.58 17.29
C ALA A 29 -8.73 -0.67 16.25
N GLN A 30 -8.35 0.56 16.66
CA GLN A 30 -7.69 1.53 15.81
C GLN A 30 -6.26 1.10 15.46
N GLU A 31 -5.52 0.60 16.44
CA GLU A 31 -4.17 0.05 16.24
C GLU A 31 -4.19 -1.18 15.33
N LEU A 32 -5.16 -2.08 15.55
CA LEU A 32 -5.32 -3.27 14.72
C LEU A 32 -5.66 -2.89 13.28
N PHE A 33 -6.58 -1.93 13.10
CA PHE A 33 -6.92 -1.39 11.79
C PHE A 33 -5.68 -0.79 11.10
N ASN A 34 -4.95 0.09 11.77
CA ASN A 34 -3.76 0.73 11.20
C ASN A 34 -2.68 -0.29 10.83
N HIS A 35 -2.44 -1.29 11.67
CA HIS A 35 -1.51 -2.38 11.38
C HIS A 35 -1.92 -3.15 10.11
N ARG A 36 -3.19 -3.58 10.02
CA ARG A 36 -3.71 -4.31 8.85
C ARG A 36 -3.72 -3.44 7.58
N HIS A 37 -4.08 -2.17 7.72
CA HIS A 37 -4.05 -1.20 6.64
C HIS A 37 -2.62 -0.99 6.11
N ALA A 38 -1.65 -0.78 7.00
CA ALA A 38 -0.24 -0.65 6.62
C ALA A 38 0.30 -1.95 5.98
N SER A 39 -0.10 -3.11 6.49
CA SER A 39 0.29 -4.42 5.94
C SER A 39 -0.24 -4.61 4.52
N LEU A 40 -1.52 -4.30 4.29
CA LEU A 40 -2.13 -4.33 2.96
C LEU A 40 -1.43 -3.35 2.01
N ARG A 41 -1.18 -2.11 2.47
CA ARG A 41 -0.45 -1.11 1.68
C ARG A 41 0.94 -1.63 1.28
N ASN A 42 1.69 -2.20 2.23
CA ASN A 42 3.02 -2.74 1.98
C ASN A 42 2.99 -3.87 0.94
N ALA A 43 2.01 -4.77 1.00
CA ALA A 43 1.84 -5.81 0.00
C ALA A 43 1.57 -5.24 -1.41
N ILE A 44 0.72 -4.22 -1.51
CA ILE A 44 0.43 -3.53 -2.78
C ILE A 44 1.68 -2.83 -3.31
N GLU A 45 2.40 -2.09 -2.46
CA GLU A 45 3.64 -1.39 -2.83
C GLU A 45 4.71 -2.38 -3.29
N ARG A 46 4.88 -3.52 -2.61
CA ARG A 46 5.77 -4.60 -3.03
C ARG A 46 5.44 -5.10 -4.43
N CYS A 47 4.17 -5.39 -4.71
CA CYS A 47 3.74 -5.82 -6.05
C CYS A 47 4.10 -4.78 -7.13
N PHE A 48 3.85 -3.50 -6.87
CA PHE A 48 4.21 -2.44 -7.81
C PHE A 48 5.74 -2.27 -7.97
N SER A 49 6.52 -2.46 -6.90
CA SER A 49 7.99 -2.43 -6.96
C SER A 49 8.54 -3.54 -7.84
N ILE A 50 8.08 -4.79 -7.66
CA ILE A 50 8.45 -5.93 -8.50
C ILE A 50 8.07 -5.66 -9.96
N TRP A 51 6.84 -5.21 -10.20
CA TRP A 51 6.35 -4.90 -11.55
C TRP A 51 7.19 -3.82 -12.24
N LYS A 52 7.55 -2.74 -11.53
CA LYS A 52 8.39 -1.66 -12.07
C LYS A 52 9.82 -2.10 -12.37
N LYS A 53 10.44 -2.91 -11.49
CA LYS A 53 11.78 -3.44 -11.75
C LYS A 53 11.79 -4.42 -12.93
N ARG A 54 10.77 -5.29 -13.02
CA ARG A 54 10.62 -6.24 -14.13
C ARG A 54 10.43 -5.55 -15.48
N PHE A 55 9.72 -4.43 -15.51
CA PHE A 55 9.45 -3.66 -16.72
C PHE A 55 10.01 -2.24 -16.60
N PRO A 56 11.33 -2.04 -16.82
CA PRO A 56 11.98 -0.73 -16.71
C PRO A 56 11.33 0.36 -17.56
N ILE A 57 10.68 0.00 -18.68
CA ILE A 57 9.88 0.92 -19.52
C ILE A 57 8.78 1.68 -18.75
N ILE A 58 8.35 1.16 -17.60
CA ILE A 58 7.36 1.77 -16.70
C ILE A 58 8.03 2.67 -15.66
N ALA A 59 9.23 2.30 -15.21
CA ALA A 59 10.00 3.03 -14.21
C ALA A 59 10.72 4.25 -14.81
N THR A 60 11.20 4.14 -16.04
CA THR A 60 12.01 5.15 -16.71
C THR A 60 11.11 6.13 -17.46
N GLY A 61 10.71 7.22 -16.79
CA GLY A 61 9.96 8.32 -17.42
C GLY A 61 10.72 9.12 -18.49
N ARG A 62 11.88 8.63 -18.96
CA ARG A 62 12.83 9.37 -19.81
C ARG A 62 12.95 8.85 -21.25
N GLU A 63 12.49 7.65 -21.57
CA GLU A 63 12.98 6.97 -22.80
C GLU A 63 11.93 6.73 -23.88
N ALA A 64 10.67 7.06 -23.66
CA ALA A 64 9.70 6.97 -24.73
C ALA A 64 8.68 8.10 -24.75
N HIS A 65 8.79 8.92 -25.80
CA HIS A 65 7.80 9.92 -26.21
C HIS A 65 6.54 9.26 -26.81
N TYR A 66 6.00 8.25 -26.12
CA TYR A 66 4.74 7.63 -26.49
C TYR A 66 3.58 8.57 -26.14
N GLY A 67 2.61 8.70 -27.04
CA GLY A 67 1.35 9.33 -26.70
C GLY A 67 0.63 8.58 -25.58
N VAL A 68 -0.22 9.29 -24.82
CA VAL A 68 -0.96 8.75 -23.65
C VAL A 68 -1.67 7.43 -23.96
N LYS A 69 -2.27 7.29 -25.15
CA LYS A 69 -2.93 6.05 -25.57
C LYS A 69 -1.99 4.85 -25.60
N THR A 70 -0.77 5.05 -26.08
CA THR A 70 0.26 4.01 -26.14
C THR A 70 0.80 3.71 -24.76
N GLN A 71 1.03 4.72 -23.91
CA GLN A 71 1.41 4.52 -22.51
C GLN A 71 0.40 3.66 -21.77
N ASN A 72 -0.91 3.94 -21.90
CA ASN A 72 -1.97 3.13 -21.29
C ASN A 72 -1.92 1.66 -21.75
N ARG A 73 -1.66 1.41 -23.04
CA ARG A 73 -1.52 0.05 -23.57
C ARG A 73 -0.30 -0.67 -23.00
N ILE A 74 0.82 0.03 -22.84
CA ILE A 74 2.03 -0.53 -22.22
C ILE A 74 1.77 -0.92 -20.76
N ILE A 75 1.09 -0.06 -20.00
CA ILE A 75 0.69 -0.37 -18.63
C ILE A 75 -0.19 -1.63 -18.59
N ILE A 76 -1.25 -1.70 -19.40
CA ILE A 76 -2.16 -2.87 -19.39
C ILE A 76 -1.43 -4.14 -19.83
N ALA A 77 -0.66 -4.08 -20.93
CA ALA A 77 0.07 -5.23 -21.45
C ALA A 77 1.08 -5.77 -20.43
N SER A 78 1.83 -4.88 -19.77
CA SER A 78 2.78 -5.29 -18.73
C SER A 78 2.10 -5.85 -17.48
N CYS A 79 0.92 -5.35 -17.07
CA CYS A 79 0.16 -5.97 -15.98
C CYS A 79 -0.27 -7.40 -16.33
N ILE A 80 -0.75 -7.64 -17.56
CA ILE A 80 -1.15 -8.98 -18.02
C ILE A 80 0.05 -9.92 -18.02
N LEU A 81 1.18 -9.49 -18.60
CA LEU A 81 2.41 -10.26 -18.64
C LEU A 81 2.94 -10.53 -17.23
N HIS A 82 2.91 -9.55 -16.33
CA HIS A 82 3.30 -9.71 -14.93
C HIS A 82 2.49 -10.81 -14.24
N ASN A 83 1.16 -10.75 -14.33
CA ASN A 83 0.27 -11.72 -13.71
C ASN A 83 0.50 -13.14 -14.25
N TYR A 84 0.71 -13.27 -15.56
CA TYR A 84 1.03 -14.55 -16.18
C TYR A 84 2.37 -15.12 -15.69
N LEU A 85 3.42 -14.29 -15.67
CA LEU A 85 4.76 -14.70 -15.21
C LEU A 85 4.78 -15.04 -13.73
N MET A 86 4.04 -14.31 -12.88
CA MET A 86 3.94 -14.64 -11.45
C MET A 86 3.41 -16.05 -11.18
N VAL A 87 2.62 -16.62 -12.11
CA VAL A 87 2.11 -17.99 -12.01
C VAL A 87 3.02 -18.98 -12.73
N SER A 88 3.55 -18.60 -13.88
CA SER A 88 4.24 -19.53 -14.79
C SER A 88 5.74 -19.63 -14.56
N ASP A 89 6.38 -18.51 -14.20
CA ASP A 89 7.83 -18.36 -14.04
C ASP A 89 8.14 -17.18 -13.08
N PRO A 90 7.93 -17.38 -11.77
CA PRO A 90 8.20 -16.35 -10.78
C PRO A 90 9.70 -16.08 -10.69
N ASP A 91 10.07 -14.80 -10.74
CA ASP A 91 11.47 -14.37 -10.62
C ASP A 91 11.81 -14.20 -9.13
N GLU A 92 12.26 -15.28 -8.51
CA GLU A 92 12.54 -15.33 -7.07
C GLU A 92 13.67 -14.37 -6.66
N GLU A 93 14.68 -14.20 -7.51
CA GLU A 93 15.80 -13.30 -7.26
C GLU A 93 15.33 -11.85 -7.24
N LEU A 94 14.54 -11.43 -8.24
CA LEU A 94 13.95 -10.10 -8.29
C LEU A 94 13.03 -9.84 -7.09
N MET A 95 12.24 -10.84 -6.68
CA MET A 95 11.37 -10.73 -5.52
C MET A 95 12.18 -10.53 -4.23
N ALA A 96 13.26 -11.28 -4.05
CA ALA A 96 14.16 -11.13 -2.90
C ALA A 96 14.88 -9.77 -2.90
N GLU A 97 15.29 -9.27 -4.07
CA GLU A 97 15.90 -7.95 -4.22
C GLU A 97 14.92 -6.84 -3.80
N VAL A 98 13.67 -6.90 -4.25
CA VAL A 98 12.64 -5.94 -3.83
C VAL A 98 12.37 -6.03 -2.32
N ASP A 99 12.38 -7.22 -1.75
CA ASP A 99 12.19 -7.40 -0.32
C ASP A 99 13.30 -6.77 0.51
N ALA A 100 14.55 -6.94 0.08
CA ALA A 100 15.69 -6.28 0.70
C ALA A 100 15.56 -4.75 0.62
N ASP A 101 15.22 -4.21 -0.56
CA ASP A 101 15.04 -2.77 -0.76
C ASP A 101 13.93 -2.19 0.12
N MET A 102 12.79 -2.89 0.24
CA MET A 102 11.67 -2.44 1.05
C MET A 102 11.95 -2.52 2.55
N ALA A 103 12.70 -3.53 3.00
CA ALA A 103 13.19 -3.59 4.36
C ALA A 103 14.08 -2.37 4.69
N ASN A 104 14.95 -1.97 3.77
CA ASN A 104 15.82 -0.80 3.91
C ASN A 104 15.07 0.54 3.84
N GLN A 105 14.06 0.67 2.97
CA GLN A 105 13.27 1.91 2.83
C GLN A 105 12.37 2.20 4.05
N ASN A 106 11.93 1.17 4.77
CA ASN A 106 11.18 1.32 6.02
C ASN A 106 11.99 1.98 7.16
N GLU A 107 13.31 2.13 7.00
CA GLU A 107 14.17 2.91 7.89
C GLU A 107 14.05 4.42 7.65
N ALA A 108 13.77 4.85 6.41
CA ALA A 108 13.78 6.26 5.98
C ALA A 108 12.41 6.96 6.01
N GLN A 109 11.30 6.25 6.19
CA GLN A 109 9.96 6.85 6.37
C GLN A 109 9.75 7.36 7.80
N ILE A 110 10.61 8.31 8.23
CA ILE A 110 10.39 9.14 9.41
C ILE A 110 9.67 10.40 8.90
N SER A 111 8.40 10.55 9.31
CA SER A 111 7.54 11.73 9.10
C SER A 111 7.19 12.10 7.65
N SER A 112 6.10 11.51 7.14
CA SER A 112 5.21 12.28 6.27
C SER A 112 3.92 12.59 7.04
N ASN A 113 4.00 13.64 7.86
CA ASN A 113 2.81 14.34 8.31
C ASN A 113 2.16 14.94 7.06
N VAL A 114 1.19 14.24 6.49
CA VAL A 114 0.33 14.83 5.47
C VAL A 114 -0.60 15.82 6.18
N GLU A 115 -0.11 17.04 6.35
CA GLU A 115 -0.96 18.20 6.58
C GLU A 115 -1.79 18.42 5.32
N HIS A 116 -3.09 18.15 5.43
CA HIS A 116 -4.05 18.60 4.45
C HIS A 116 -5.33 19.01 5.15
N ASN A 117 -5.67 20.29 4.93
CA ASN A 117 -6.80 21.01 5.49
C ASN A 117 -8.14 20.34 5.15
N GLU A 118 -9.03 20.50 6.12
CA GLU A 118 -10.37 19.96 6.25
C GLU A 118 -11.26 20.21 5.03
N ILE A 119 -11.94 19.15 4.58
CA ILE A 119 -13.20 19.26 3.82
C ILE A 119 -14.17 18.29 4.53
N GLU A 120 -14.89 18.81 5.52
CA GLU A 120 -15.65 18.04 6.54
C GLU A 120 -16.72 17.10 5.96
N GLU A 121 -17.30 17.38 4.78
CA GLU A 121 -18.49 16.67 4.31
C GLU A 121 -18.20 15.34 3.57
N HIS A 122 -17.03 15.17 2.96
CA HIS A 122 -16.64 13.93 2.27
C HIS A 122 -15.95 12.90 3.18
N THR A 123 -15.60 13.31 4.39
CA THR A 123 -14.79 12.56 5.36
C THR A 123 -15.65 11.56 6.15
N HIS A 124 -16.88 11.93 6.48
CA HIS A 124 -17.74 11.14 7.38
C HIS A 124 -18.07 9.73 6.86
N LEU A 125 -18.24 9.54 5.54
CA LEU A 125 -18.51 8.21 4.98
C LEU A 125 -17.30 7.27 5.12
N GLY A 126 -16.10 7.78 4.82
CA GLY A 126 -14.87 7.00 4.94
C GLY A 126 -14.55 6.66 6.39
N GLU A 127 -14.82 7.61 7.31
CA GLU A 127 -14.67 7.40 8.75
C GLU A 127 -15.66 6.39 9.31
N ASN A 128 -16.94 6.46 8.93
CA ASN A 128 -17.93 5.49 9.35
C ASN A 128 -17.58 4.08 8.87
N LEU A 129 -17.18 3.94 7.60
CA LEU A 129 -16.75 2.68 7.03
C LEU A 129 -15.50 2.15 7.73
N ARG A 130 -14.50 3.02 7.98
CA ARG A 130 -13.30 2.68 8.75
C ARG A 130 -13.65 2.17 10.15
N ASN A 131 -14.50 2.89 10.87
CA ASN A 131 -14.88 2.54 12.23
C ASN A 131 -15.63 1.20 12.27
N ALA A 132 -16.54 0.95 11.31
CA ALA A 132 -17.22 -0.33 11.17
C ALA A 132 -16.25 -1.48 10.90
N ILE A 133 -15.32 -1.31 9.97
CA ILE A 133 -14.27 -2.31 9.66
C ILE A 133 -13.38 -2.56 10.88
N ALA A 134 -12.92 -1.50 11.56
CA ALA A 134 -12.07 -1.61 12.74
C ALA A 134 -12.74 -2.40 13.87
N ASN A 135 -14.02 -2.13 14.13
CA ASN A 135 -14.77 -2.85 15.15
C ASN A 135 -14.99 -4.32 14.77
N SER A 136 -15.33 -4.61 13.52
CA SER A 136 -15.47 -5.99 13.02
C SER A 136 -14.15 -6.76 13.16
N MET A 137 -13.04 -6.17 12.69
CA MET A 137 -11.71 -6.77 12.81
C MET A 137 -11.33 -7.03 14.26
N CYS A 138 -11.67 -6.11 15.16
CA CYS A 138 -11.37 -6.23 16.58
C CYS A 138 -12.18 -7.37 17.22
N ALA A 139 -13.46 -7.53 16.85
CA ALA A 139 -14.29 -8.64 17.30
C ALA A 139 -13.71 -9.99 16.85
N ASP A 140 -13.35 -10.11 15.56
CA ASP A 140 -12.74 -11.33 14.99
C ASP A 140 -11.35 -11.63 15.57
N TYR A 141 -10.63 -10.61 16.04
CA TYR A 141 -9.30 -10.77 16.64
C TYR A 141 -9.36 -11.25 18.10
N MET A 142 -10.48 -11.02 18.79
CA MET A 142 -10.68 -11.40 20.18
C MET A 142 -11.40 -12.75 20.35
N SER A 143 -12.00 -13.28 19.28
CA SER A 143 -12.63 -14.61 19.24
C SER A 143 -11.61 -15.74 19.08
#